data_AF-A0AAD6BEH8-F1
#
_entry.id   AF-A0AAD6BEH8-F1
#
_cell.length_a   1.000
_cell.length_b   1.000
_cell.length_c   1.000
_cell.angle_alpha   90.00
_cell.angle_beta   90.00
_cell.angle_gamma   90.00
#
_symmetry.space_group_name_H-M   'P 1'
#
loop_
_entity.id
_entity.type
_entity.pdbx_description
1 polymer ?
#
loop_
_entity_poly.entity_id
_entity_poly.type
_entity_poly.pdbx_seq_one_letter_code
_entity_poly.pdbx_strand_id
1 'polypeptide(L)'
;MWNGHPDSSLDDCGCRNTAERYDQRFEKVKTAAATFVQWANNQTEEQSEETELEVEAALPQKRCRKKKTMPGEMSKDEAVTDAETSYKIDVHNQIMDTVTGSMHQRFLKNGTMYADLALLDPKRFSQMLDSDQIIDGVAEKSELLQKLLIQ
;
A
#
# COMPACT_ATOMS: atom_id res chain seq x y z
N MET A 1 -36.21 -4.08 38.54
CA MET A 1 -36.18 -3.01 37.53
C MET A 1 -34.80 -3.00 36.91
N TRP A 2 -34.65 -3.75 35.83
CA TRP A 2 -33.50 -3.66 34.93
C TRP A 2 -33.95 -2.83 33.75
N ASN A 3 -33.13 -1.87 33.32
CA ASN A 3 -33.06 -1.35 31.94
C ASN A 3 -31.82 -0.46 31.84
N GLY A 4 -30.65 -1.08 31.84
CA GLY A 4 -29.45 -0.48 31.27
C GLY A 4 -29.35 -0.99 29.84
N HIS A 5 -29.75 -0.16 28.88
CA HIS A 5 -29.46 -0.41 27.46
C HIS A 5 -27.95 -0.25 27.27
N PRO A 6 -27.21 -1.26 26.79
CA PRO A 6 -25.90 -1.01 26.22
C PRO A 6 -26.14 -0.36 24.84
N ASP A 7 -25.61 0.85 24.71
CA ASP A 7 -25.59 1.64 23.48
C ASP A 7 -24.87 0.83 22.39
N SER A 8 -25.66 0.24 21.49
CA SER A 8 -25.20 -0.56 20.35
C SER A 8 -24.84 0.36 19.17
N SER A 9 -23.93 1.30 19.41
CA SER A 9 -23.40 2.22 18.38
C SER A 9 -21.87 2.32 18.42
N LEU A 10 -21.20 1.22 18.78
CA LEU A 10 -19.81 1.02 18.38
C LEU A 10 -19.83 0.41 16.98
N ASP A 11 -19.80 1.30 16.00
CA ASP A 11 -19.19 1.13 14.69
C ASP A 11 -18.89 -0.33 14.32
N ASP A 12 -19.89 -0.98 13.72
CA ASP A 12 -19.65 -2.09 12.81
C ASP A 12 -18.98 -1.49 11.55
N CYS A 13 -17.74 -1.00 11.73
CA CYS A 13 -16.86 -0.69 10.63
C CYS A 13 -16.65 -2.03 9.95
N GLY A 14 -17.37 -2.25 8.85
CA GLY A 14 -17.37 -3.49 8.08
C GLY A 14 -15.99 -3.75 7.48
N CYS A 15 -15.03 -4.11 8.31
CA CYS A 15 -13.77 -4.75 7.96
C CYS A 15 -14.10 -6.20 7.55
N ARG A 16 -14.93 -6.35 6.52
CA ARG A 16 -15.15 -7.63 5.86
C ARG A 16 -13.80 -8.01 5.26
N ASN A 17 -13.14 -9.03 5.83
CA ASN A 17 -11.77 -9.48 5.53
C ASN A 17 -11.37 -9.19 4.09
N THR A 18 -10.57 -8.15 3.90
CA THR A 18 -10.17 -7.68 2.56
C THR A 18 -9.38 -8.75 1.81
N ALA A 19 -8.58 -9.54 2.53
CA ALA A 19 -7.80 -10.66 2.00
C ALA A 19 -8.67 -11.72 1.30
N GLU A 20 -9.75 -12.19 1.94
CA GLU A 20 -10.68 -13.18 1.35
C GLU A 20 -11.31 -12.66 0.05
N ARG A 21 -11.62 -11.35 0.00
CA ARG A 21 -12.14 -10.70 -1.21
C ARG A 21 -11.12 -10.65 -2.34
N TYR A 22 -9.84 -10.44 -2.03
CA TYR A 22 -8.77 -10.43 -3.03
C TYR A 22 -8.54 -11.82 -3.62
N ASP A 23 -8.44 -12.85 -2.78
CA ASP A 23 -8.26 -14.22 -3.24
C ASP A 23 -9.42 -14.68 -4.13
N GLN A 24 -10.66 -14.37 -3.75
CA GLN A 24 -11.82 -14.71 -4.57
C GLN A 24 -11.83 -14.00 -5.93
N ARG A 25 -11.31 -12.76 -6.02
CA ARG A 25 -11.18 -12.05 -7.30
C ARG A 25 -10.09 -12.65 -8.17
N PHE A 26 -8.97 -13.02 -7.58
CA PHE A 26 -7.88 -13.67 -8.29
C PHE A 26 -8.36 -14.98 -8.94
N GLU A 27 -9.05 -15.84 -8.21
CA GLU A 27 -9.59 -17.10 -8.75
C GLU A 27 -10.56 -16.90 -9.91
N LYS A 28 -11.40 -15.85 -9.85
CA LYS A 28 -12.30 -15.51 -10.97
C LYS A 28 -11.55 -15.12 -12.24
N VAL A 29 -10.47 -14.35 -12.10
CA VAL A 29 -9.64 -13.94 -13.24
C VAL A 29 -8.87 -15.14 -13.80
N LYS A 30 -8.32 -15.97 -12.92
CA LYS A 30 -7.60 -17.19 -13.29
C LYS A 30 -8.49 -18.17 -14.05
N THR A 31 -9.70 -18.42 -13.57
CA THR A 31 -10.65 -19.30 -14.26
C THR A 31 -11.07 -18.73 -15.62
N ALA A 32 -11.34 -17.43 -15.71
CA ALA A 32 -11.64 -16.77 -16.99
C ALA A 32 -10.47 -16.87 -17.99
N ALA A 33 -9.23 -16.69 -17.52
CA ALA A 33 -8.03 -16.84 -18.34
C ALA A 33 -7.86 -18.29 -18.84
N ALA A 34 -8.11 -19.28 -17.98
CA ALA A 34 -8.07 -20.70 -18.38
C ALA A 34 -9.11 -21.01 -19.47
N THR A 35 -10.35 -20.49 -19.34
CA THR A 35 -11.39 -20.63 -20.37
C THR A 35 -10.96 -19.99 -21.69
N PHE A 36 -10.31 -18.82 -21.63
CA PHE A 36 -9.78 -18.16 -22.82
C PHE A 36 -8.70 -18.99 -23.52
N VAL A 37 -7.74 -19.55 -22.76
CA VAL A 37 -6.68 -20.38 -23.34
C VAL A 37 -7.27 -21.62 -24.02
N GLN A 38 -8.22 -22.29 -23.39
CA GLN A 38 -8.92 -23.43 -23.98
C GLN A 38 -9.63 -23.05 -25.28
N TRP A 39 -10.38 -21.95 -25.26
CA TRP A 39 -11.05 -21.45 -26.46
C TRP A 39 -10.06 -21.10 -27.58
N ALA A 40 -8.97 -20.41 -27.26
CA ALA A 40 -7.96 -19.98 -28.22
C ALA A 40 -7.25 -21.18 -28.86
N ASN A 41 -6.87 -22.18 -28.06
CA ASN A 41 -6.23 -23.39 -28.57
C ASN A 41 -7.17 -24.18 -29.49
N ASN A 42 -8.44 -24.36 -29.11
CA ASN A 42 -9.42 -25.02 -29.97
C ASN A 42 -9.62 -24.29 -31.31
N GLN A 43 -9.68 -22.95 -31.29
CA GLN A 43 -9.81 -22.17 -32.52
C GLN A 43 -8.57 -22.25 -33.41
N THR A 44 -7.38 -22.38 -32.83
CA THR A 44 -6.13 -22.47 -33.58
C THR A 44 -5.98 -23.85 -34.22
N GLU A 45 -6.41 -24.92 -33.54
CA GLU A 45 -6.47 -26.29 -34.09
C GLU A 45 -7.47 -26.40 -35.25
N GLU A 46 -8.62 -25.72 -35.18
CA GLU A 46 -9.64 -25.71 -36.24
C GLU A 46 -9.21 -24.95 -37.50
N GLN A 47 -8.34 -23.94 -37.38
CA GLN A 47 -8.06 -23.00 -38.48
C GLN A 47 -6.72 -23.23 -39.20
N SER A 48 -5.78 -23.99 -38.62
CA SER A 48 -4.47 -24.22 -39.25
C SER A 48 -3.99 -25.66 -39.10
N GLU A 49 -4.18 -26.48 -40.14
CA GLU A 49 -3.55 -27.81 -40.25
C GLU A 49 -2.01 -27.72 -40.42
N GLU A 50 -1.47 -26.54 -40.76
CA GLU A 50 -0.07 -26.38 -41.17
C GLU A 50 0.78 -25.50 -40.21
N THR A 51 0.18 -24.85 -39.21
CA THR A 51 0.90 -23.95 -38.28
C THR A 51 0.79 -24.47 -36.84
N GLU A 52 1.91 -24.95 -36.31
CA GLU A 52 2.04 -25.46 -34.94
C GLU A 52 2.17 -24.28 -33.96
N LEU A 53 1.04 -23.64 -33.64
CA LEU A 53 0.97 -22.47 -32.77
C LEU A 53 -0.03 -22.75 -31.64
N GLU A 54 0.45 -22.80 -30.40
CA GLU A 54 -0.38 -23.04 -29.22
C GLU A 54 -0.21 -21.91 -28.20
N VAL A 55 -1.31 -21.60 -27.49
CA VAL A 55 -1.28 -20.71 -26.35
C VAL A 55 -0.91 -21.51 -25.11
N GLU A 56 0.21 -21.13 -24.49
CA GLU A 56 0.70 -21.71 -23.25
C GLU A 56 -0.37 -21.60 -22.14
N ALA A 57 -0.76 -22.75 -21.56
CA ALA A 57 -1.80 -22.82 -20.53
C ALA A 57 -1.26 -22.71 -19.10
N ALA A 58 0.05 -22.87 -18.91
CA ALA A 58 0.69 -22.89 -17.61
C ALA A 58 1.49 -21.60 -17.34
N LEU A 59 1.53 -21.20 -16.07
CA LEU A 59 2.45 -20.15 -15.64
C LEU A 59 3.90 -20.65 -15.71
N PRO A 60 4.86 -19.76 -16.02
CA PRO A 60 6.26 -20.15 -16.15
C PRO A 60 6.83 -20.62 -14.81
N GLN A 61 7.31 -21.87 -14.77
CA GLN A 61 7.91 -22.44 -13.57
C GLN A 61 9.41 -22.13 -13.52
N LYS A 62 9.83 -21.29 -12.55
CA LYS A 62 11.26 -21.01 -12.32
C LYS A 62 11.94 -22.22 -11.67
N ARG A 63 13.05 -22.68 -12.26
CA ARG A 63 13.87 -23.75 -11.68
C ARG A 63 14.62 -23.25 -10.44
N CYS A 64 14.23 -23.70 -9.25
CA CYS A 64 14.94 -23.38 -8.01
C CYS A 64 16.14 -24.32 -7.80
N ARG A 65 17.36 -23.77 -7.80
CA ARG A 65 18.58 -24.53 -7.46
C ARG A 65 18.68 -24.68 -5.94
N LYS A 66 18.56 -25.90 -5.43
CA LYS A 66 18.85 -26.21 -4.02
C LYS A 66 20.33 -25.98 -3.73
N LYS A 67 20.63 -25.13 -2.75
CA LYS A 67 21.98 -24.95 -2.20
C LYS A 67 22.13 -25.87 -0.99
N LYS A 68 23.30 -26.47 -0.82
CA LYS A 68 23.59 -27.28 0.38
C LYS A 68 23.73 -26.33 1.57
N THR A 69 23.00 -26.59 2.65
CA THR A 69 23.12 -25.88 3.93
C THR A 69 24.13 -26.62 4.80
N MET A 70 25.03 -25.88 5.44
CA MET A 70 26.03 -26.46 6.34
C MET A 70 25.49 -26.52 7.78
N PRO A 71 25.97 -27.47 8.61
CA PRO A 71 25.60 -27.51 10.03
C PRO A 71 25.96 -26.19 10.72
N GLY A 72 24.99 -25.57 11.40
CA GLY A 72 25.17 -24.29 12.10
C GLY A 72 24.78 -23.04 11.29
N GLU A 73 24.42 -23.17 10.02
CA GLU A 73 23.85 -22.07 9.23
C GLU A 73 22.36 -21.88 9.61
N MET A 74 21.96 -20.64 9.94
CA MET A 74 20.54 -20.30 10.09
C MET A 74 19.86 -20.45 8.72
N SER A 75 18.69 -21.11 8.69
CA SER A 75 17.95 -21.32 7.45
C SER A 75 17.65 -19.98 6.77
N LYS A 76 17.88 -19.90 5.45
CA LYS A 76 17.42 -18.78 4.62
C LYS A 76 15.91 -18.91 4.42
N ASP A 77 15.23 -17.78 4.22
CA ASP A 77 13.81 -17.75 3.86
C ASP A 77 13.54 -18.74 2.73
N GLU A 78 12.49 -19.55 2.89
CA GLU A 78 12.12 -20.55 1.90
C GLU A 78 11.81 -19.86 0.58
N ALA A 79 12.46 -20.32 -0.50
CA ALA A 79 12.16 -19.83 -1.82
C ALA A 79 10.75 -20.27 -2.20
N VAL A 80 9.91 -19.33 -2.66
CA VAL A 80 8.59 -19.62 -3.19
C VAL A 80 8.74 -20.52 -4.41
N THR A 81 8.31 -21.78 -4.30
CA THR A 81 8.43 -22.78 -5.36
C THR A 81 7.20 -22.87 -6.25
N ASP A 82 6.05 -22.44 -5.73
CA ASP A 82 4.79 -22.49 -6.46
C ASP A 82 4.66 -21.29 -7.41
N ALA A 83 4.29 -21.58 -8.66
CA ALA A 83 4.26 -20.58 -9.73
C ALA A 83 3.13 -19.57 -9.53
N GLU A 84 2.02 -20.00 -8.94
CA GLU A 84 0.85 -19.16 -8.69
C GLU A 84 1.11 -18.15 -7.58
N THR A 85 1.65 -18.61 -6.46
CA THR A 85 2.09 -17.73 -5.36
C THR A 85 3.19 -16.78 -5.80
N SER A 86 4.16 -17.24 -6.60
CA SER A 86 5.18 -16.35 -7.19
C SER A 86 4.55 -15.26 -8.05
N TYR A 87 3.57 -15.60 -8.90
CA TYR A 87 2.86 -14.62 -9.73
C TYR A 87 2.08 -13.61 -8.87
N LYS A 88 1.37 -14.08 -7.83
CA LYS A 88 0.66 -13.20 -6.89
C LYS A 88 1.61 -12.19 -6.24
N ILE A 89 2.77 -12.65 -5.77
CA ILE A 89 3.79 -11.81 -5.13
C ILE A 89 4.37 -10.80 -6.13
N ASP A 90 4.76 -11.26 -7.32
CA ASP A 90 5.36 -10.40 -8.36
C ASP A 90 4.38 -9.27 -8.77
N VAL A 91 3.12 -9.61 -9.01
CA VAL A 91 2.07 -8.63 -9.34
C VAL A 91 1.82 -7.68 -8.18
N HIS A 92 1.74 -8.19 -6.94
CA HIS A 92 1.54 -7.35 -5.77
C HIS A 92 2.67 -6.33 -5.62
N ASN A 93 3.92 -6.77 -5.70
CA ASN A 93 5.09 -5.89 -5.60
C ASN A 93 5.05 -4.83 -6.69
N GLN A 94 4.74 -5.20 -7.93
CA GLN A 94 4.65 -4.23 -9.02
C GLN A 94 3.53 -3.19 -8.83
N ILE A 95 2.38 -3.60 -8.27
CA ILE A 95 1.31 -2.66 -7.91
C ILE A 95 1.80 -1.70 -6.82
N MET A 96 2.43 -2.23 -5.76
CA MET A 96 2.93 -1.43 -4.64
C MET A 96 4.02 -0.46 -5.08
N ASP A 97 4.92 -0.88 -5.96
CA ASP A 97 5.96 -0.04 -6.57
C ASP A 97 5.33 1.06 -7.41
N THR A 98 4.31 0.74 -8.20
CA THR A 98 3.59 1.73 -9.03
C THR A 98 2.88 2.76 -8.16
N VAL A 99 2.19 2.31 -7.11
CA VAL A 99 1.51 3.19 -6.15
C VAL A 99 2.53 4.10 -5.47
N THR A 100 3.61 3.54 -4.93
CA THR A 100 4.68 4.28 -4.27
C THR A 100 5.34 5.28 -5.21
N GLY A 101 5.66 4.86 -6.44
CA GLY A 101 6.20 5.73 -7.48
C GLY A 101 5.26 6.87 -7.83
N SER A 102 3.96 6.60 -7.94
CA SER A 102 2.95 7.63 -8.20
C SER A 102 2.82 8.63 -7.05
N MET A 103 2.91 8.17 -5.80
CA MET A 103 2.90 9.04 -4.63
C MET A 103 4.16 9.90 -4.60
N HIS A 104 5.33 9.32 -4.82
CA HIS A 104 6.57 10.08 -4.91
C HIS A 104 6.52 11.13 -6.02
N GLN A 105 6.06 10.79 -7.22
CA GLN A 105 5.94 11.75 -8.31
C GLN A 105 4.98 12.91 -7.97
N ARG A 106 3.85 12.61 -7.34
CA ARG A 106 2.83 13.62 -7.00
C ARG A 106 3.24 14.53 -5.86
N PHE A 107 3.86 13.97 -4.82
CA PHE A 107 4.02 14.67 -3.54
C PHE A 107 5.46 15.06 -3.23
N LEU A 108 6.46 14.33 -3.72
CA LEU A 108 7.85 14.56 -3.36
C LEU A 108 8.40 15.87 -3.96
N LYS A 109 7.89 16.28 -5.13
CA LYS A 109 8.26 17.56 -5.78
C LYS A 109 7.89 18.79 -4.93
N ASN A 110 6.81 18.69 -4.14
CA ASN A 110 6.30 19.77 -3.29
C ASN A 110 6.47 19.45 -1.80
N GLY A 111 7.47 18.63 -1.45
CA GLY A 111 7.65 18.15 -0.07
C GLY A 111 7.71 19.26 0.98
N THR A 112 8.21 20.45 0.62
CA THR A 112 8.22 21.64 1.49
C THR A 112 6.81 22.12 1.84
N MET A 113 5.89 22.21 0.88
CA MET A 113 4.49 22.57 1.16
C MET A 113 3.82 21.58 2.11
N TYR A 114 4.11 20.28 1.97
CA TYR A 114 3.54 19.28 2.86
C TYR A 114 4.13 19.33 4.28
N ALA A 115 5.39 19.72 4.42
CA ALA A 115 5.98 20.03 5.71
C ALA A 115 5.32 21.25 6.36
N ASP A 116 4.99 22.28 5.58
CA ASP A 116 4.26 23.46 6.07
C ASP A 116 2.83 23.10 6.47
N LEU A 117 2.14 22.23 5.73
CA LEU A 117 0.81 21.72 6.09
C LEU A 117 0.82 20.91 7.39
N ALA A 118 1.96 20.35 7.81
CA ALA A 118 2.07 19.69 9.11
C ALA A 118 1.91 20.69 10.28
N LEU A 119 2.15 21.98 10.06
CA LEU A 119 1.84 23.04 11.04
C LEU A 119 0.33 23.24 11.22
N LEU A 120 -0.49 22.84 10.25
CA LEU A 120 -1.95 22.89 10.32
C LEU A 120 -2.56 21.63 10.95
N ASP A 121 -1.74 20.66 11.40
CA ASP A 121 -2.23 19.49 12.12
C ASP A 121 -2.78 19.92 13.49
N PRO A 122 -4.09 19.73 13.76
CA PRO A 122 -4.69 20.14 15.03
C PRO A 122 -4.03 19.52 16.27
N LYS A 123 -3.38 18.37 16.09
CA LYS A 123 -2.62 17.71 17.17
C LYS A 123 -1.37 18.47 17.59
N ARG A 124 -0.85 19.35 16.73
CA ARG A 124 0.31 20.20 16.99
C ARG A 124 -0.05 21.58 17.50
N PHE A 125 -1.34 21.93 17.54
CA PHE A 125 -1.79 23.25 18.00
C PHE A 125 -1.48 23.49 19.47
N SER A 126 -1.48 22.46 20.32
CA SER A 126 -1.05 22.59 21.72
C SER A 126 0.40 23.06 21.84
N GLN A 127 1.31 22.51 21.01
CA GLN A 127 2.71 22.91 20.97
C GLN A 127 2.91 24.33 20.41
N MET A 128 1.99 24.80 19.56
CA MET A 128 1.99 26.17 19.07
C MET A 128 1.46 27.16 20.12
N LEU A 129 0.49 26.75 20.95
CA LEU A 129 -0.05 27.57 22.04
C LEU A 129 0.94 27.70 23.21
N ASP A 130 1.84 26.73 23.41
CA ASP A 130 2.93 26.85 24.37
C ASP A 130 4.00 27.90 23.97
N SER A 131 3.85 28.53 22.79
CA SER A 131 4.71 29.61 22.29
C SER A 131 4.36 31.00 22.86
N ASP A 132 3.78 31.05 24.06
CA ASP A 132 3.52 32.30 24.80
C ASP A 132 4.79 33.17 24.92
N GLN A 133 5.99 32.58 24.83
CA GLN A 133 7.26 33.30 24.76
C GLN A 133 7.41 34.26 23.56
N ILE A 134 6.75 33.99 22.42
CA ILE A 134 6.79 34.89 21.25
C ILE A 134 5.87 36.11 21.49
N ILE A 135 4.71 35.88 22.11
CA ILE A 135 3.74 36.94 22.41
C ILE A 135 4.28 37.85 23.52
N ASP A 136 4.90 37.26 24.55
CA ASP A 136 5.56 37.99 25.64
C ASP A 136 6.73 38.85 25.13
N GLY A 137 7.57 38.30 24.24
CA GLY A 137 8.68 39.04 23.65
C GLY A 137 8.27 40.18 22.71
N VAL A 138 7.10 40.10 22.10
CA VAL A 138 6.51 41.19 21.29
C VAL A 138 5.90 42.27 22.20
N ALA A 139 5.27 41.87 23.31
CA ALA A 139 4.72 42.79 24.30
C ALA A 139 5.82 43.60 25.01
N GLU A 140 6.92 42.98 25.45
CA GLU A 140 8.04 43.68 26.08
C GLU A 140 8.71 44.70 25.16
N LYS A 141 8.91 44.33 23.88
CA LYS A 141 9.51 45.25 22.89
C LYS A 141 8.57 46.42 22.57
N SER A 142 7.26 46.20 22.53
CA SER A 142 6.26 47.26 22.37
C SER A 142 6.29 48.24 23.55
N GLU A 143 6.44 47.74 24.78
CA GLU A 143 6.52 48.57 25.99
C GLU A 143 7.82 49.40 26.04
N LEU A 144 8.95 48.82 25.63
CA LEU A 144 10.22 49.55 25.51
C LEU A 144 10.14 50.65 24.44
N LEU A 145 9.48 50.40 23.30
CA LEU A 145 9.26 51.41 22.27
C LEU A 145 8.36 52.55 22.76
N GLN A 146 7.31 52.25 23.53
CA GLN A 146 6.45 53.29 24.12
C GLN A 146 7.19 54.15 25.15
N LYS A 147 8.07 53.56 25.97
CA LYS A 147 8.90 54.31 26.92
C LYS A 147 9.92 55.21 26.23
N LEU A 148 10.45 54.78 25.08
CA LEU A 148 11.39 55.57 24.27
C LEU A 148 10.71 56.75 23.55
N LEU A 149 9.42 56.64 23.21
CA LEU A 149 8.69 57.67 22.45
C LEU A 149 8.14 58.83 23.30
N ILE A 150 8.21 58.71 24.64
CA ILE A 150 7.62 59.67 25.60
C ILE A 150 8.72 60.48 26.34
N GLN A 151 10.00 60.28 26.04
CA GLN A 151 11.11 61.17 26.44
C GLN A 151 11.37 62.24 25.39
#